data_AF-A0A7V7PNW5-F1
#
_entry.id   AF-A0A7V7PNW5-F1
#
_cell.length_a   1.000
_cell.length_b   1.000
_cell.length_c   1.000
_cell.angle_alpha   90.00
_cell.angle_beta   90.00
_cell.angle_gamma   90.00
#
_symmetry.space_group_name_H-M   'P 1'
#
loop_
_entity.id
_entity.type
_entity.pdbx_description
1 polymer ?
#
loop_
_entity_poly.entity_id
_entity_poly.type
_entity_poly.pdbx_seq_one_letter_code
_entity_poly.pdbx_strand_id
1 'polypeptide(L)'
;MTTARAFRPLTDAEEARIQEGIRRDPDNPEWTKEDFANAKPFAEVFPELAASIERERRGTSVRLDPDIVEKFRRTGEGWEARVNEVLRKAEIEEPADGTR
;
A
#
# COMPACT_ATOMS: atom_id res chain seq x y z
N MET A 1 -18.98 7.56 -13.05
CA MET A 1 -18.35 7.18 -14.34
C MET A 1 -16.85 7.39 -14.20
N THR A 2 -16.09 6.32 -14.03
CA THR A 2 -14.63 6.39 -13.89
C THR A 2 -14.02 6.45 -15.29
N THR A 3 -13.41 7.58 -15.65
CA THR A 3 -12.70 7.74 -16.92
C THR A 3 -11.45 6.87 -16.91
N ALA A 4 -11.46 5.78 -17.67
CA ALA A 4 -10.25 5.01 -17.94
C ALA A 4 -9.27 5.90 -18.75
N ARG A 5 -8.06 6.07 -18.25
CA ARG A 5 -6.99 6.80 -18.95
C ARG A 5 -6.64 6.01 -20.22
N ALA A 6 -6.81 6.62 -21.39
CA ALA A 6 -6.41 6.01 -22.66
C ALA A 6 -4.87 5.88 -22.70
N PHE A 7 -4.37 4.64 -22.83
CA PHE A 7 -2.94 4.39 -23.04
C PHE A 7 -2.61 4.66 -24.52
N ARG A 8 -1.73 5.63 -24.79
CA ARG A 8 -1.22 5.89 -26.14
C ARG A 8 -0.13 4.85 -26.44
N PRO A 9 -0.18 4.12 -27.57
CA PRO A 9 0.91 3.23 -27.96
C PRO A 9 2.18 4.04 -28.26
N LEU A 10 3.35 3.47 -27.92
CA LEU A 10 4.64 4.08 -28.22
C LEU A 10 4.88 4.09 -29.74
N THR A 11 5.50 5.17 -30.23
CA THR A 11 6.07 5.19 -31.59
C THR A 11 7.41 4.46 -31.63
N ASP A 12 7.81 3.96 -32.80
CA ASP A 12 9.10 3.29 -32.99
C ASP A 12 10.29 4.17 -32.57
N ALA A 13 10.19 5.48 -32.78
CA ALA A 13 11.22 6.43 -32.36
C ALA A 13 11.28 6.62 -30.84
N GLU A 14 10.14 6.53 -30.14
CA GLU A 14 10.09 6.55 -28.67
C GLU A 14 10.63 5.24 -28.10
N GLU A 15 10.26 4.10 -28.67
CA GLU A 15 10.80 2.78 -28.30
C GLU A 15 12.34 2.74 -28.45
N ALA A 16 12.86 3.16 -29.60
CA ALA A 16 14.31 3.18 -29.86
C ALA A 16 15.08 4.04 -28.83
N ARG A 17 14.51 5.16 -28.38
CA ARG A 17 15.11 6.02 -27.35
C ARG A 17 15.11 5.36 -25.97
N ILE A 18 14.04 4.65 -25.61
CA ILE A 18 13.96 3.91 -24.34
C ILE A 18 14.98 2.78 -24.33
N GLN A 19 15.06 2.02 -25.41
CA GLN A 19 16.02 0.93 -25.58
C GLN A 19 17.47 1.42 -25.51
N GLU A 20 17.78 2.57 -26.09
CA GLU A 20 19.11 3.18 -25.94
C GLU A 20 19.40 3.60 -24.49
N GLY A 21 18.40 4.14 -23.78
CA GLY A 21 18.52 4.47 -22.36
C GLY A 21 18.86 3.25 -21.50
N ILE A 22 18.16 2.15 -21.73
CA ILE A 22 18.40 0.87 -21.04
C ILE A 22 19.83 0.37 -21.30
N ARG A 23 20.28 0.35 -22.56
CA ARG A 23 21.64 -0.12 -22.91
C ARG A 23 22.76 0.73 -22.31
N ARG A 24 22.51 2.02 -22.10
CA ARG A 24 23.51 2.96 -21.57
C ARG A 24 23.59 2.96 -20.04
N ASP A 25 22.70 2.24 -19.35
CA ASP A 25 22.67 2.15 -17.89
C ASP A 25 23.34 0.85 -17.42
N PRO A 26 24.66 0.85 -17.11
CA PRO A 26 25.36 -0.34 -16.64
C PRO A 26 24.94 -0.76 -15.23
N ASP A 27 24.33 0.14 -14.44
CA ASP A 27 23.91 -0.15 -13.06
C ASP A 27 22.57 -0.89 -13.00
N ASN A 28 21.80 -0.85 -14.09
CA ASN A 28 20.51 -1.53 -14.23
C ASN A 28 20.40 -2.28 -15.57
N PRO A 29 21.17 -3.37 -15.75
CA PRO A 29 21.13 -4.16 -16.98
C PRO A 29 19.80 -4.88 -17.16
N GLU A 30 19.51 -5.30 -18.39
CA GLU A 30 18.37 -6.18 -18.66
C GLU A 30 18.52 -7.52 -17.94
N TRP A 31 17.49 -7.93 -17.22
CA TRP A 31 17.49 -9.19 -16.48
C TRP A 31 17.41 -10.39 -17.43
N THR A 32 18.32 -11.34 -17.24
CA THR A 32 18.31 -12.61 -17.94
C THR A 32 17.38 -13.63 -17.27
N LYS A 33 17.11 -14.74 -17.96
CA LYS A 33 16.34 -15.85 -17.36
C LYS A 33 17.03 -16.45 -16.14
N GLU A 34 18.36 -16.44 -16.11
CA GLU A 34 19.14 -16.93 -14.98
C GLU A 34 19.02 -15.99 -13.77
N ASP A 35 19.01 -14.68 -13.99
CA ASP A 35 18.79 -13.69 -12.92
C ASP A 35 17.42 -13.91 -12.25
N PHE A 36 16.36 -14.15 -13.05
CA PHE A 36 15.05 -14.49 -12.52
C PHE A 36 15.02 -15.85 -11.79
N ALA A 37 15.78 -16.83 -12.26
CA ALA A 37 15.87 -18.14 -11.59
C ALA A 37 16.55 -18.04 -10.21
N ASN A 38 17.51 -17.11 -10.07
CA ASN A 38 18.21 -16.84 -8.83
C ASN A 38 17.53 -15.77 -7.96
N ALA A 39 16.51 -15.09 -8.47
CA ALA A 39 15.80 -14.04 -7.75
C ALA A 39 15.07 -14.61 -6.52
N LYS A 40 15.12 -13.84 -5.43
CA LYS A 40 14.45 -14.18 -4.17
C LYS A 40 13.26 -13.27 -3.92
N PRO A 41 12.20 -13.75 -3.26
CA PRO A 41 11.10 -12.89 -2.85
C PRO A 41 11.59 -11.72 -1.98
N PHE A 42 11.02 -10.53 -2.18
CA PHE A 42 11.39 -9.34 -1.41
C PHE A 42 11.36 -9.56 0.11
N ALA A 43 10.35 -10.28 0.61
CA ALA A 43 10.22 -10.57 2.04
C ALA A 43 11.29 -11.53 2.59
N GLU A 44 11.95 -12.33 1.74
CA GLU A 44 13.09 -13.16 2.15
C GLU A 44 14.35 -12.31 2.28
N VAL A 45 14.57 -11.38 1.34
CA VAL A 45 15.78 -10.54 1.30
C VAL A 45 15.70 -9.40 2.33
N PHE A 46 14.51 -8.83 2.55
CA PHE A 46 14.27 -7.69 3.45
C PHE A 46 13.15 -7.99 4.45
N PRO A 47 13.36 -8.94 5.39
CA PRO A 47 12.30 -9.43 6.27
C PRO A 47 11.72 -8.35 7.18
N GLU A 48 12.56 -7.48 7.74
CA GLU A 48 12.11 -6.42 8.65
C GLU A 48 11.27 -5.35 7.93
N LEU A 49 11.68 -4.98 6.71
CA LEU A 49 10.98 -4.01 5.88
C LEU A 49 9.64 -4.58 5.42
N ALA A 50 9.62 -5.83 4.94
CA ALA A 50 8.38 -6.51 4.60
C ALA A 50 7.42 -6.58 5.79
N ALA A 51 7.92 -6.92 6.98
CA ALA A 51 7.11 -6.94 8.20
C ALA A 51 6.58 -5.54 8.58
N SER A 52 7.35 -4.47 8.35
CA SER A 52 6.89 -3.10 8.61
C SER A 52 5.74 -2.67 7.69
N ILE A 53 5.85 -2.98 6.40
CA ILE A 53 4.80 -2.73 5.41
C ILE A 53 3.55 -3.53 5.76
N GLU A 54 3.70 -4.82 6.10
CA GLU A 54 2.58 -5.65 6.53
C GLU A 54 1.91 -5.14 7.80
N ARG A 55 2.66 -4.61 8.77
CA ARG A 55 2.09 -3.96 9.95
C ARG A 55 1.29 -2.72 9.60
N GLU A 56 1.77 -1.90 8.68
CA GLU A 56 1.09 -0.69 8.23
C GLU A 56 -0.17 -1.00 7.40
N ARG A 57 -0.14 -2.08 6.61
CA ARG A 57 -1.28 -2.52 5.78
C ARG A 57 -2.37 -3.26 6.54
N ARG A 58 -2.15 -3.61 7.81
CA ARG A 58 -3.18 -4.24 8.67
C ARG A 58 -4.25 -3.22 9.06
N GLY A 59 -5.18 -2.97 8.16
CA GLY A 59 -6.46 -2.35 8.49
C GLY A 59 -7.37 -3.36 9.19
N THR A 60 -7.90 -3.01 10.37
CA THR A 60 -8.95 -3.77 11.02
C THR A 60 -10.30 -3.15 10.69
N SER A 61 -11.24 -3.96 10.23
CA SER A 61 -12.63 -3.53 10.03
C SER A 61 -13.39 -3.61 11.35
N VAL A 62 -13.93 -2.47 11.80
CA VAL A 62 -14.85 -2.39 12.95
C VAL A 62 -16.23 -1.95 12.44
N ARG A 63 -17.30 -2.50 13.04
CA ARG A 63 -18.65 -2.01 12.77
C ARG A 63 -18.93 -0.82 13.67
N LEU A 64 -19.29 0.31 13.06
CA LEU A 64 -19.74 1.52 13.74
C LEU A 64 -21.16 1.81 13.31
N ASP A 65 -21.92 2.47 14.18
CA ASP A 65 -23.27 2.89 13.85
C ASP A 65 -23.24 3.91 12.69
N PRO A 66 -24.22 3.85 11.76
CA PRO A 66 -24.21 4.70 10.56
C PRO A 66 -24.19 6.20 10.86
N ASP A 67 -24.91 6.63 11.90
CA ASP A 67 -25.01 8.03 12.33
C ASP A 67 -23.67 8.59 12.84
N ILE A 68 -22.89 7.76 13.56
CA ILE A 68 -21.52 8.09 13.97
C ILE A 68 -20.64 8.31 12.75
N VAL A 69 -20.68 7.38 11.79
CA VAL A 69 -19.88 7.50 10.55
C VAL A 69 -20.25 8.76 9.77
N GLU A 70 -21.55 9.06 9.61
CA GLU A 70 -22.01 10.27 8.95
C GLU A 70 -21.53 11.54 9.65
N LYS A 71 -21.60 11.58 10.98
CA LYS A 71 -21.12 12.73 11.78
C LYS A 71 -19.64 13.00 11.53
N PHE A 72 -18.81 11.97 11.52
CA PHE A 72 -17.38 12.15 11.24
C PHE A 72 -17.11 12.48 9.77
N ARG A 73 -17.78 11.85 8.81
CA ARG A 73 -17.63 12.18 7.38
C ARG A 73 -17.88 13.65 7.06
N ARG A 74 -18.82 14.30 7.77
CA ARG A 74 -19.07 15.75 7.64
C ARG A 74 -17.89 16.63 8.05
N THR A 75 -16.91 16.09 8.78
CA THR A 75 -15.66 16.80 9.14
C THR A 75 -14.67 16.89 7.97
N GLY A 76 -14.96 16.25 6.83
CA GLY A 76 -14.13 16.30 5.63
C GLY A 76 -12.94 15.36 5.66
N GLU A 77 -11.90 15.70 4.89
CA GLU A 77 -10.67 14.90 4.78
C GLU A 77 -10.06 14.61 6.17
N GLY A 78 -9.58 13.38 6.35
CA GLY A 78 -9.03 12.91 7.62
C GLY A 78 -10.06 12.48 8.67
N TRP A 79 -11.34 12.32 8.32
CA TRP A 79 -12.37 11.92 9.29
C TRP A 79 -12.08 10.56 9.96
N GLU A 80 -11.51 9.59 9.24
CA GLU A 80 -11.12 8.29 9.80
C GLU A 80 -10.00 8.42 10.85
N ALA A 81 -9.05 9.34 10.63
CA ALA A 81 -8.01 9.64 11.61
C ALA A 81 -8.62 10.28 12.88
N ARG A 82 -9.64 11.13 12.73
CA ARG A 82 -10.40 11.70 13.87
C ARG A 82 -11.17 10.62 14.64
N VAL A 83 -11.77 9.64 13.95
CA VAL A 83 -12.40 8.47 14.61
C VAL A 83 -11.37 7.72 15.46
N ASN A 84 -10.19 7.43 14.88
CA ASN A 84 -9.11 6.75 15.60
C ASN A 84 -8.63 7.54 16.82
N GLU A 85 -8.51 8.86 16.74
CA GLU A 85 -8.12 9.70 17.88
C GLU A 85 -9.13 9.62 19.03
N VAL A 86 -10.42 9.62 18.73
CA VAL A 86 -11.48 9.45 19.73
C VAL A 86 -11.41 8.07 20.37
N LEU A 87 -11.26 7.02 19.57
CA LEU A 87 -11.16 5.65 20.07
C LEU A 87 -9.92 5.44 20.97
N ARG A 88 -8.79 6.12 20.69
CA ARG A 88 -7.59 6.07 21.56
C ARG A 88 -7.79 6.70 22.93
N LYS A 89 -8.71 7.66 23.05
CA LYS A 89 -9.03 8.35 24.30
C LYS A 89 -10.16 7.65 25.08
N ALA A 90 -10.79 6.65 24.49
CA ALA A 90 -11.84 5.91 25.17
C ALA A 90 -11.23 5.12 26.34
N GLU A 91 -11.79 5.31 27.54
CA GLU A 91 -11.52 4.42 28.66
C GLU A 91 -12.26 3.12 28.40
N ILE A 92 -11.52 2.02 28.35
CA ILE A 92 -12.08 0.68 28.15
C ILE A 92 -11.92 -0.04 29.48
N GLU A 93 -13.03 -0.43 30.09
CA GLU A 93 -13.00 -1.31 31.25
C GLU A 93 -12.56 -2.70 30.78
N GLU A 94 -11.37 -3.14 31.22
CA GLU A 94 -10.97 -4.52 31.00
C GLU A 94 -11.83 -5.44 31.88
N PRO A 95 -12.50 -6.46 31.31
CA PRO A 95 -13.27 -7.38 32.11
C PRO A 95 -12.34 -8.10 33.09
N ALA A 96 -12.78 -8.21 34.34
CA ALA A 96 -12.00 -8.74 35.47
C ALA A 96 -11.61 -10.22 35.36
N ASP A 97 -11.90 -10.89 34.24
CA ASP A 97 -11.53 -12.28 34.06
C ASP A 97 -11.16 -12.59 32.61
N GLY A 98 -9.92 -13.05 32.42
CA GLY A 98 -9.32 -13.40 31.14
C GLY A 98 -9.83 -14.72 30.58
N THR A 99 -11.15 -14.89 30.49
CA THR A 99 -11.73 -16.01 29.74
C THR A 99 -11.95 -15.55 28.30
N ARG A 100 -10.99 -15.91 27.44
CA ARG A 100 -11.10 -15.82 25.98
C ARG A 100 -11.08 -17.23 25.41
#